data_AF-A0A358A4W2-F1
#
_entry.id   AF-A0A358A4W2-F1
#
_cell.length_a   1.000
_cell.length_b   1.000
_cell.length_c   1.000
_cell.angle_alpha   90.00
_cell.angle_beta   90.00
_cell.angle_gamma   90.00
#
_symmetry.space_group_name_H-M   'P 1'
#
loop_
_entity.id
_entity.type
_entity.pdbx_description
1 polymer ?
#
loop_
_entity_poly.entity_id
_entity_poly.type
_entity_poly.pdbx_seq_one_letter_code
_entity_poly.pdbx_strand_id
1 'polypeptide(L)'
;VFLARKGQERSAQLAAIAVESRTTVFYESPNRVAATLAALAEACGPERRAVVARELTKLHEELRRGTLAELAAWASAGVKGEVVVVVDGADASVELDDGELAERLRAALAEGCSKRDAVDRVVAATGARRGRVYDLSLTI
;
A
#
# COMPACT_ATOMS: atom_id res chain seq x y z
N VAL A 1 -12.78 -11.67 7.23
CA VAL A 1 -12.92 -12.56 6.04
C VAL A 1 -11.54 -13.14 5.71
N PHE A 2 -11.44 -14.28 5.01
CA PHE A 2 -10.16 -14.85 4.55
C PHE A 2 -9.86 -14.40 3.12
N LEU A 3 -8.59 -14.22 2.77
CA LEU A 3 -8.20 -14.00 1.38
C LEU A 3 -8.39 -15.28 0.55
N ALA A 4 -8.86 -15.08 -0.69
CA ALA A 4 -9.02 -16.14 -1.67
C ALA A 4 -7.71 -16.92 -1.86
N ARG A 5 -7.82 -18.23 -2.10
CA ARG A 5 -6.64 -19.12 -2.10
C ARG A 5 -5.72 -18.90 -3.29
N LYS A 6 -6.27 -18.60 -4.47
CA LYS A 6 -5.54 -18.47 -5.74
C LYS A 6 -6.41 -17.81 -6.81
N GLY A 7 -5.82 -17.55 -7.97
CA GLY A 7 -6.53 -17.08 -9.16
C GLY A 7 -6.86 -15.59 -9.12
N GLN A 8 -7.68 -15.16 -10.08
CA GLN A 8 -7.98 -13.74 -10.33
C GLN A 8 -8.57 -13.02 -9.12
N GLU A 9 -9.42 -13.70 -8.35
CA GLU A 9 -10.02 -13.13 -7.14
C GLU A 9 -8.96 -12.76 -6.09
N ARG A 10 -7.96 -13.63 -5.87
CA ARG A 10 -6.86 -13.34 -4.94
C ARG A 10 -6.05 -12.14 -5.42
N SER A 11 -5.72 -12.09 -6.70
CA SER A 11 -4.98 -10.96 -7.28
C SER A 11 -5.75 -9.64 -7.14
N ALA A 12 -7.07 -9.66 -7.36
CA ALA A 12 -7.92 -8.49 -7.19
C ALA A 12 -7.98 -8.02 -5.72
N GLN A 13 -8.07 -8.95 -4.77
CA GLN A 13 -8.04 -8.62 -3.34
C GLN A 13 -6.70 -7.99 -2.93
N LEU A 14 -5.57 -8.55 -3.38
CA LEU A 14 -4.25 -7.97 -3.09
C LEU A 14 -4.08 -6.56 -3.70
N ALA A 15 -4.53 -6.37 -4.94
CA ALA A 15 -4.50 -5.06 -5.58
C ALA A 15 -5.37 -4.03 -4.85
N ALA A 16 -6.54 -4.44 -4.34
CA ALA A 16 -7.39 -3.58 -3.55
C ALA A 16 -6.72 -3.16 -2.22
N ILE A 17 -6.06 -4.11 -1.53
CA ILE A 17 -5.33 -3.82 -0.29
C ILE A 17 -4.16 -2.87 -0.53
N ALA A 18 -3.45 -3.01 -1.66
CA ALA A 18 -2.29 -2.19 -1.98
C ALA A 18 -2.61 -0.68 -2.01
N VAL A 19 -3.80 -0.32 -2.48
CA VAL A 19 -4.27 1.08 -2.63
C VAL A 19 -5.25 1.54 -1.54
N GLU A 20 -5.66 0.65 -0.64
CA GLU A 20 -6.62 0.98 0.41
C GLU A 20 -5.97 1.89 1.46
N SER A 21 -6.49 3.11 1.60
CA SER A 21 -6.04 4.11 2.58
C SER A 21 -6.30 3.75 4.04
N ARG A 22 -7.25 2.84 4.30
CA ARG A 22 -7.63 2.41 5.64
C ARG A 22 -6.83 1.17 6.04
N THR A 23 -6.67 0.98 7.34
CA THR A 23 -6.16 -0.28 7.88
C THR A 23 -7.06 -1.44 7.44
N THR A 24 -6.46 -2.46 6.85
CA THR A 24 -7.16 -3.68 6.43
C THR A 24 -6.92 -4.79 7.44
N VAL A 25 -7.99 -5.49 7.82
CA VAL A 25 -7.93 -6.62 8.76
C VAL A 25 -8.56 -7.87 8.13
N PHE A 26 -7.85 -8.99 8.17
CA PHE A 26 -8.35 -10.27 7.68
C PHE A 26 -7.78 -11.45 8.46
N TYR A 27 -8.46 -12.59 8.36
CA TYR A 27 -7.98 -13.86 8.89
C TYR A 27 -7.13 -14.58 7.86
N GLU A 28 -6.15 -15.36 8.32
CA GLU A 28 -5.35 -16.22 7.45
C GLU A 28 -5.06 -17.58 8.11
N SER A 29 -4.88 -18.60 7.28
CA SER A 29 -4.43 -19.91 7.75
C SER A 29 -2.95 -19.84 8.17
N PRO A 30 -2.55 -20.50 9.27
CA PRO A 30 -1.14 -20.55 9.70
C PRO A 30 -0.21 -21.09 8.61
N ASN A 31 -0.70 -22.04 7.79
CA ASN A 31 0.07 -22.64 6.70
C ASN A 31 0.23 -21.71 5.48
N ARG A 32 -0.55 -20.63 5.41
CA ARG A 32 -0.58 -19.69 4.29
C ARG A 32 0.03 -18.33 4.62
N VAL A 33 0.10 -17.97 5.91
CA VAL A 33 0.45 -16.60 6.32
C VAL A 33 1.78 -16.13 5.76
N ALA A 34 2.81 -16.98 5.71
CA ALA A 34 4.10 -16.61 5.13
C ALA A 34 3.98 -16.21 3.65
N ALA A 35 3.29 -17.03 2.84
CA ALA A 35 3.07 -16.76 1.42
C ALA A 35 2.14 -15.55 1.19
N THR A 36 1.16 -15.34 2.07
CA THR A 36 0.28 -14.17 2.02
C THR A 36 1.03 -12.88 2.36
N LEU A 37 1.88 -12.88 3.39
CA LEU A 37 2.71 -11.72 3.75
C LEU A 37 3.72 -11.38 2.66
N ALA A 38 4.35 -12.38 2.04
CA ALA A 38 5.24 -12.17 0.91
C ALA A 38 4.52 -11.51 -0.29
N ALA A 39 3.35 -12.03 -0.67
CA ALA A 39 2.56 -11.44 -1.74
C ALA A 39 2.05 -10.03 -1.42
N LEU A 40 1.76 -9.74 -0.15
CA LEU A 40 1.43 -8.38 0.29
C LEU A 40 2.65 -7.46 0.23
N ALA A 41 3.84 -7.94 0.59
CA ALA A 41 5.08 -7.17 0.46
C ALA A 41 5.35 -6.79 -1.00
N GLU A 42 5.12 -7.72 -1.93
CA GLU A 42 5.20 -7.45 -3.37
C GLU A 42 4.16 -6.41 -3.83
N ALA A 43 2.91 -6.50 -3.35
CA ALA A 43 1.83 -5.63 -3.82
C ALA A 43 1.80 -4.24 -3.14
N CYS A 44 2.07 -4.18 -1.84
CA CYS A 44 1.92 -2.98 -1.01
C CYS A 44 3.25 -2.26 -0.75
N GLY A 45 4.37 -2.87 -1.13
CA GLY A 45 5.72 -2.47 -0.77
C GLY A 45 6.22 -3.20 0.49
N PRO A 46 7.51 -3.58 0.53
CA PRO A 46 8.08 -4.38 1.63
C PRO A 46 8.05 -3.66 2.98
N GLU A 47 8.14 -2.32 2.97
CA GLU A 47 8.21 -1.47 4.15
C GLU A 47 6.84 -1.17 4.79
N ARG A 48 5.73 -1.56 4.14
CA ARG A 48 4.38 -1.33 4.68
C ARG A 48 4.28 -1.96 6.07
N ARG A 49 3.80 -1.19 7.04
CA ARG A 49 3.62 -1.65 8.41
C ARG A 49 2.47 -2.65 8.50
N ALA A 50 2.67 -3.69 9.30
CA ALA A 50 1.64 -4.67 9.58
C ALA A 50 1.80 -5.28 10.97
N VAL A 51 0.77 -6.02 11.38
CA VAL A 51 0.74 -6.82 12.61
C VAL A 51 0.22 -8.21 12.27
N VAL A 52 0.90 -9.23 12.78
CA VAL A 52 0.38 -10.60 12.85
C VAL A 52 0.01 -10.88 14.29
N ALA A 53 -1.28 -11.10 14.54
CA ALA A 53 -1.81 -11.48 15.84
C ALA A 53 -2.19 -12.96 15.83
N ARG A 54 -1.76 -13.71 16.84
CA ARG A 54 -1.97 -15.15 16.94
C ARG A 54 -2.61 -15.53 18.25
N GLU A 55 -3.50 -16.52 18.20
CA GLU A 55 -4.07 -17.15 19.40
C GLU A 55 -4.64 -16.12 20.39
N LEU A 56 -5.29 -15.06 19.89
CA LEU A 56 -5.87 -14.00 20.72
C LEU A 56 -6.78 -14.62 21.80
N THR A 57 -6.66 -14.13 23.04
CA THR A 57 -7.38 -14.62 24.24
C THR A 57 -6.94 -15.97 24.80
N LYS A 58 -5.92 -16.62 24.22
CA LYS A 58 -5.36 -17.90 24.70
C LYS A 58 -4.02 -17.68 25.42
N LEU A 59 -3.58 -18.70 26.18
CA LEU A 59 -2.35 -18.64 26.99
C LEU A 59 -1.07 -18.28 26.17
N HIS A 60 -1.07 -18.58 24.88
CA HIS A 60 0.06 -18.35 23.97
C HIS A 60 -0.21 -17.22 22.96
N GLU A 61 -0.94 -16.18 23.36
CA GLU A 61 -1.17 -14.99 22.55
C GLU A 61 0.16 -14.35 22.11
N GLU A 62 0.26 -14.02 20.83
CA GLU A 62 1.44 -13.35 20.28
C GLU A 62 1.02 -12.22 19.32
N LEU A 63 1.61 -11.03 19.51
CA LEU A 63 1.46 -9.88 18.62
C LEU A 63 2.82 -9.53 18.02
N ARG A 64 3.03 -9.86 16.74
CA ARG A 64 4.24 -9.51 16.02
C ARG A 64 3.99 -8.29 15.15
N ARG A 65 4.72 -7.20 15.40
CA ARG A 65 4.67 -5.95 14.63
C ARG A 65 5.95 -5.81 13.81
N GLY A 66 5.85 -5.29 12.60
CA GLY A 66 7.00 -5.12 11.70
C GLY A 66 6.57 -4.59 10.34
N THR A 67 7.53 -4.55 9.42
CA THR A 67 7.22 -4.39 7.99
C THR A 67 6.72 -5.71 7.41
N LEU A 68 6.06 -5.67 6.26
CA LEU A 68 5.61 -6.89 5.57
C LEU A 68 6.78 -7.82 5.26
N ALA A 69 7.95 -7.28 4.89
CA ALA A 69 9.14 -8.07 4.64
C ALA A 69 9.66 -8.78 5.91
N GLU A 70 9.77 -8.06 7.03
CA GLU A 70 10.20 -8.63 8.31
C GLU A 70 9.26 -9.75 8.78
N LEU A 71 7.95 -9.52 8.64
CA LEU A 71 6.93 -10.48 9.06
C LEU A 71 6.87 -11.70 8.14
N ALA A 72 7.06 -11.53 6.83
CA ALA A 72 7.17 -12.65 5.90
C ALA A 72 8.38 -13.54 6.22
N ALA A 73 9.53 -12.94 6.50
CA ALA A 73 10.74 -13.65 6.90
C ALA A 73 10.52 -14.40 8.23
N TRP A 74 9.95 -13.75 9.24
CA TRP A 74 9.64 -14.40 10.52
C TRP A 74 8.66 -15.58 10.36
N ALA A 75 7.61 -15.42 9.56
CA ALA A 75 6.60 -16.45 9.35
C ALA A 75 7.12 -17.67 8.56
N SER A 76 8.24 -17.53 7.83
CA SER A 76 8.82 -18.62 7.04
C SER A 76 9.28 -19.82 7.87
N ALA A 77 9.58 -19.60 9.16
CA ALA A 77 9.91 -20.66 10.11
C ALA A 77 8.68 -21.52 10.51
N GLY A 78 7.49 -21.12 10.08
CA GLY A 78 6.23 -21.78 10.39
C GLY A 78 5.48 -21.10 11.54
N VAL A 79 4.19 -20.87 11.30
CA VAL A 79 3.27 -20.27 12.27
C VAL A 79 2.25 -21.33 12.67
N LYS A 80 1.77 -21.29 13.92
CA LYS A 80 0.70 -22.17 14.41
C LYS A 80 -0.46 -21.36 14.96
N GLY A 81 -1.64 -21.97 14.92
CA GLY A 81 -2.85 -21.41 15.49
C GLY A 81 -3.64 -20.54 14.53
N GLU A 82 -4.62 -19.84 15.09
CA GLU A 82 -5.44 -18.84 14.41
C GLU A 82 -4.63 -17.56 14.21
N VAL A 83 -4.70 -17.00 13.00
CA VAL A 83 -3.91 -15.83 12.61
C VAL A 83 -4.82 -14.73 12.11
N VAL A 84 -4.64 -13.54 12.67
CA VAL A 84 -5.19 -12.27 12.18
C VAL A 84 -4.04 -11.45 11.63
N VAL A 85 -4.22 -10.91 10.44
CA VAL A 85 -3.27 -9.97 9.82
C VAL A 85 -3.94 -8.61 9.76
N VAL A 86 -3.22 -7.61 10.25
CA VAL A 86 -3.59 -6.20 10.19
C VAL A 86 -2.55 -5.50 9.33
N VAL A 87 -2.96 -4.94 8.20
CA VAL A 87 -2.09 -4.21 7.27
C VAL A 87 -2.42 -2.75 7.36
N ASP A 88 -1.40 -1.91 7.51
CA ASP A 88 -1.59 -0.46 7.54
C ASP A 88 -2.10 0.06 6.20
N GLY A 89 -2.77 1.21 6.25
CA GLY A 89 -3.28 1.87 5.06
C GLY A 89 -2.17 2.20 4.07
N ALA A 90 -2.52 2.33 2.80
CA ALA A 90 -1.65 2.94 1.82
C ALA A 90 -1.41 4.39 2.24
N ASP A 91 -0.14 4.77 2.28
CA ASP A 91 0.22 6.18 2.37
C ASP A 91 -0.55 6.91 1.26
N ALA A 92 -1.19 8.01 1.62
CA ALA A 92 -1.93 8.84 0.69
C ALA A 92 -0.92 9.48 -0.29
N SER A 93 -0.58 8.70 -1.33
CA SER A 93 0.50 8.88 -2.28
C SER A 93 1.89 9.08 -1.67
N VAL A 94 2.89 8.48 -2.32
CA VAL A 94 4.22 9.11 -2.34
C VAL A 94 3.96 10.51 -2.87
N GLU A 95 3.92 11.49 -1.97
CA GLU A 95 3.92 12.89 -2.34
C GLU A 95 5.20 13.09 -3.15
N LEU A 96 5.12 13.03 -4.49
CA LEU A 96 6.17 13.53 -5.36
C LEU A 96 6.58 14.88 -4.78
N ASP A 97 7.87 15.10 -4.60
CA ASP A 97 8.31 16.39 -4.08
C ASP A 97 7.90 17.51 -5.04
N ASP A 98 7.90 18.74 -4.53
CA ASP A 98 7.50 19.90 -5.31
C ASP A 98 8.36 20.08 -6.56
N GLY A 99 9.62 19.63 -6.53
CA GLY A 99 10.54 19.68 -7.66
C GLY A 99 10.07 18.82 -8.82
N GLU A 100 9.70 17.57 -8.54
CA GLU A 100 9.26 16.65 -9.59
C GLU A 100 7.86 17.00 -10.13
N LEU A 101 6.96 17.49 -9.27
CA LEU A 101 5.69 18.06 -9.73
C LEU A 101 5.91 19.29 -10.62
N ALA A 102 6.86 20.15 -10.25
CA ALA A 102 7.22 21.34 -11.03
C ALA A 102 7.83 20.98 -12.39
N GLU A 103 8.72 20.00 -12.47
CA GLU A 103 9.28 19.53 -13.75
C GLU A 103 8.20 19.01 -14.70
N ARG A 104 7.28 18.19 -14.19
CA ARG A 104 6.18 17.65 -15.00
C ARG A 104 5.21 18.74 -15.46
N LEU A 105 4.95 19.73 -14.61
CA LEU A 105 4.16 20.92 -15.01
C LEU A 105 4.87 21.72 -16.11
N ARG A 106 6.18 21.97 -15.98
CA ARG A 106 6.96 22.68 -17.01
C ARG A 106 6.96 21.94 -18.34
N ALA A 107 7.11 20.61 -18.31
CA ALA A 107 7.04 19.78 -19.51
C ALA A 107 5.67 19.89 -20.20
N ALA A 108 4.56 19.77 -19.44
CA ALA A 108 3.22 19.90 -19.98
C ALA A 108 2.94 21.30 -20.56
N LEU A 109 3.45 22.35 -19.93
CA LEU A 109 3.35 23.72 -20.45
C LEU A 109 4.18 23.92 -21.74
N ALA A 110 5.37 23.32 -21.81
CA ALA A 110 6.23 23.36 -23.00
C ALA A 110 5.60 22.62 -24.21
N GLU A 111 4.73 21.63 -23.95
CA GLU A 111 3.91 20.96 -24.97
C GLU A 111 2.72 21.82 -25.44
N GLY A 112 2.56 23.04 -24.93
CA GLY A 112 1.50 23.98 -25.33
C GLY A 112 0.17 23.76 -24.60
N CYS A 113 0.13 22.92 -23.56
CA CYS A 113 -1.07 22.81 -22.72
C CYS A 113 -1.36 24.12 -22.00
N SER A 114 -2.65 24.46 -21.81
CA SER A 114 -3.00 25.55 -20.91
C SER A 114 -2.60 25.20 -19.47
N LYS A 115 -2.41 26.21 -18.61
CA LYS A 115 -2.06 25.98 -17.19
C LYS A 115 -3.06 25.06 -16.49
N ARG A 116 -4.36 25.19 -16.79
CA ARG A 116 -5.40 24.30 -16.26
C ARG A 116 -5.19 22.86 -16.73
N ASP A 117 -4.98 22.66 -18.02
CA ASP A 117 -4.85 21.32 -18.60
C ASP A 117 -3.54 20.64 -18.16
N ALA A 118 -2.47 21.43 -17.95
CA ALA A 118 -1.22 20.95 -17.37
C ALA A 118 -1.42 20.45 -15.92
N VAL A 119 -2.15 21.21 -15.09
CA VAL A 119 -2.52 20.78 -13.72
C VAL A 119 -3.36 19.51 -13.76
N ASP A 120 -4.38 19.45 -14.63
CA ASP A 120 -5.23 18.26 -14.80
C ASP A 120 -4.41 17.02 -15.16
N ARG A 121 -3.49 17.17 -16.12
CA ARG A 121 -2.63 16.10 -16.59
C ARG A 121 -1.67 15.61 -15.51
N VAL A 122 -1.04 16.52 -14.77
CA VAL A 122 -0.12 16.14 -13.68
C VAL A 122 -0.88 15.47 -12.54
N VAL A 123 -2.05 15.97 -12.16
CA VAL A 123 -2.92 15.33 -11.15
C VAL A 123 -3.33 13.93 -11.59
N ALA A 124 -3.78 13.76 -12.84
CA ALA A 124 -4.17 12.47 -13.37
C ALA A 124 -3.00 11.47 -13.45
N ALA A 125 -1.80 11.94 -13.79
CA ALA A 125 -0.61 11.10 -13.94
C ALA A 125 0.06 10.74 -12.60
N THR A 126 -0.15 11.53 -11.55
CA THR A 126 0.62 11.41 -10.28
C THR A 126 -0.26 11.09 -9.07
N GLY A 127 -1.57 11.33 -9.15
CA GLY A 127 -2.47 11.25 -7.99
C GLY A 127 -2.22 12.34 -6.94
N ALA A 128 -1.38 13.34 -7.24
CA ALA A 128 -1.09 14.44 -6.32
C ALA A 128 -2.34 15.31 -6.08
N ARG A 129 -2.43 15.93 -4.88
CA ARG A 129 -3.54 16.82 -4.55
C ARG A 129 -3.59 17.99 -5.53
N ARG A 130 -4.74 18.16 -6.18
CA ARG A 130 -4.96 19.23 -7.18
C ARG A 130 -4.57 20.63 -6.68
N GLY A 131 -4.93 20.98 -5.44
CA GLY A 131 -4.60 22.28 -4.86
C GLY A 131 -3.10 22.53 -4.83
N ARG A 132 -2.32 21.54 -4.38
CA ARG A 132 -0.85 21.61 -4.34
C ARG A 132 -0.24 21.78 -5.74
N VAL A 133 -0.70 20.99 -6.71
CA VAL A 133 -0.22 21.10 -8.11
C VAL A 133 -0.58 22.46 -8.71
N TYR A 134 -1.75 23.00 -8.37
CA TYR A 134 -2.17 24.34 -8.81
C TYR A 134 -1.29 25.44 -8.19
N ASP A 135 -1.04 25.39 -6.88
CA ASP A 135 -0.19 26.36 -6.20
C ASP A 135 1.23 26.36 -6.77
N LEU A 136 1.80 25.17 -7.03
CA LEU A 136 3.08 25.04 -7.72
C LEU A 136 3.06 25.68 -9.12
N SER A 137 1.97 25.51 -9.87
CA SER A 137 1.82 26.12 -11.20
C SER A 137 1.83 27.66 -11.20
N LEU A 138 1.62 28.30 -10.04
CA LEU A 138 1.72 29.75 -9.88
C LEU A 138 3.15 30.23 -9.61
N THR A 139 4.05 29.32 -9.22
CA THR A 139 5.43 29.63 -8.80
C THR A 139 6.50 29.25 -9.82
N ILE A 140 6.14 28.46 -10.84
CA ILE A 140 7.06 27.96 -11.88
C ILE A 140 7.03 28.78 -13.16
#